data_AF-A0A133UZA0-F1
#
_entry.id   AF-A0A133UZA0-F1
#
_cell.length_a   1.000
_cell.length_b   1.000
_cell.length_c   1.000
_cell.angle_alpha   90.00
_cell.angle_beta   90.00
_cell.angle_gamma   90.00
#
_symmetry.space_group_name_H-M   'P 1'
#
loop_
_entity.id
_entity.type
_entity.pdbx_description
1 polymer ?
#
loop_
_entity_poly.entity_id
_entity_poly.type
_entity_poly.pdbx_seq_one_letter_code
_entity_poly.pdbx_strand_id
1 'polypeptide(L)'
;MEVSDIRKRMRSFKKDYIMPIYLPFIPAIISFLGMFFAVVLAVLGWRARFPFGAWPPMRFPWSIAGIVSIIVVLALVSLAAGIIGIYVLYKWIDRRNEHFKRVRFLYEDIIDFLKEKGAEKEAKGIQRELREMESQMDVKSAPLWIVLTIVFPPVIFYVLHFLTRDYFD
;
A
#
# COMPACT_ATOMS: atom_id res chain seq x y z
N MET A 1 -35.54 14.17 -6.56
CA MET A 1 -34.74 13.09 -5.98
C MET A 1 -35.22 12.93 -4.55
N GLU A 2 -35.77 11.77 -4.20
CA GLU A 2 -36.24 11.58 -2.83
C GLU A 2 -35.05 11.39 -1.88
N VAL A 3 -35.15 11.96 -0.68
CA VAL A 3 -34.15 11.82 0.39
C VAL A 3 -33.93 10.34 0.79
N SER A 4 -34.92 9.49 0.51
CA SER A 4 -34.89 8.03 0.69
C SER A 4 -33.78 7.36 -0.15
N ASP A 5 -33.58 7.80 -1.39
CA ASP A 5 -32.60 7.23 -2.32
C ASP A 5 -31.16 7.61 -1.94
N ILE A 6 -30.94 8.88 -1.56
CA ILE A 6 -29.64 9.36 -1.06
C ILE A 6 -29.24 8.57 0.20
N ARG A 7 -30.20 8.37 1.12
CA ARG A 7 -29.97 7.61 2.35
C ARG A 7 -29.65 6.13 2.07
N LYS A 8 -30.26 5.54 1.05
CA LYS A 8 -29.98 4.16 0.62
C LYS A 8 -28.59 4.03 0.01
N ARG A 9 -28.17 4.99 -0.83
CA ARG A 9 -26.79 5.07 -1.36
C ARG A 9 -25.76 5.25 -0.25
N MET A 10 -26.03 6.15 0.70
CA MET A 10 -25.16 6.38 1.86
C MET A 10 -24.96 5.12 2.73
N ARG A 11 -26.02 4.33 2.95
CA ARG A 11 -25.93 3.07 3.70
C ARG A 11 -25.19 1.96 2.93
N SER A 12 -25.09 2.07 1.61
CA SER A 12 -24.34 1.10 0.79
C SER A 12 -22.83 1.26 0.92
N PHE A 13 -22.35 2.43 1.37
CA PHE A 13 -20.94 2.58 1.71
C PHE A 13 -20.66 1.75 2.95
N LYS A 14 -19.93 0.64 2.74
CA LYS A 14 -19.37 -0.16 3.83
C LYS A 14 -18.65 0.77 4.81
N LYS A 15 -18.68 0.45 6.11
CA LYS A 15 -17.89 1.16 7.12
C LYS A 15 -16.45 1.28 6.62
N ASP A 16 -16.05 2.51 6.31
CA ASP A 16 -14.70 2.80 5.83
C ASP A 16 -13.71 2.30 6.89
N TYR A 17 -12.88 1.34 6.51
CA TYR A 17 -11.78 0.92 7.36
C TYR A 17 -10.81 2.10 7.47
N ILE A 18 -10.66 2.65 8.68
CA ILE A 18 -9.68 3.70 8.96
C ILE A 18 -8.30 3.03 8.90
N MET A 19 -7.58 3.20 7.80
CA MET A 19 -6.19 2.73 7.71
C MET A 19 -5.30 3.57 8.64
N PRO A 20 -4.62 2.92 9.60
CA PRO A 20 -3.64 3.62 10.43
C PRO A 20 -2.47 4.12 9.57
N ILE A 21 -1.99 5.32 9.88
CA ILE A 21 -0.90 5.99 9.17
C ILE A 21 0.41 5.19 9.26
N TYR A 22 0.60 4.37 10.29
CA TYR A 22 1.80 3.55 10.47
C TYR A 22 1.81 2.24 9.67
N LEU A 23 0.66 1.77 9.16
CA LEU A 23 0.54 0.54 8.37
C LEU A 23 1.51 0.46 7.16
N PRO A 24 1.73 1.53 6.36
CA PRO A 24 2.81 1.62 5.36
C PRO A 24 4.19 1.21 5.85
N PHE A 25 4.48 1.56 7.09
CA PHE A 25 5.81 1.48 7.66
C PHE A 25 6.04 0.14 8.34
N ILE A 26 4.99 -0.66 8.58
CA ILE A 26 5.10 -1.98 9.23
C ILE A 26 6.09 -2.90 8.51
N PRO A 27 6.03 -3.10 7.18
CA PRO A 27 7.03 -3.91 6.48
C PRO A 27 8.46 -3.42 6.69
N ALA A 28 8.68 -2.11 6.60
CA ALA A 28 10.00 -1.51 6.79
C ALA A 28 10.50 -1.66 8.24
N ILE A 29 9.62 -1.45 9.22
CA ILE A 29 9.92 -1.61 10.65
C ILE A 29 10.27 -3.08 10.96
N ILE A 30 9.50 -4.04 10.43
CA ILE A 30 9.77 -5.48 10.64
C ILE A 30 11.12 -5.86 10.03
N SER A 31 11.40 -5.44 8.79
CA SER A 31 12.68 -5.71 8.14
C SER A 31 13.85 -5.08 8.90
N PHE A 32 13.69 -3.84 9.36
CA PHE A 32 14.72 -3.13 10.12
C PHE A 32 14.98 -3.78 11.48
N LEU A 33 13.93 -4.09 12.24
CA LEU A 33 14.04 -4.78 13.52
C LEU A 33 14.62 -6.19 13.34
N GLY A 34 14.15 -6.94 12.36
CA GLY A 34 14.66 -8.28 12.08
C GLY A 34 16.14 -8.27 11.70
N MET A 35 16.57 -7.30 10.88
CA MET A 35 17.98 -7.09 10.56
C MET A 35 18.79 -6.71 11.81
N PHE A 36 18.27 -5.78 12.62
CA PHE A 36 18.93 -5.34 13.85
C PHE A 36 19.13 -6.52 14.82
N PHE A 37 18.08 -7.29 15.11
CA PHE A 37 18.17 -8.47 15.97
C PHE A 37 19.08 -9.55 15.40
N ALA A 38 19.03 -9.81 14.09
CA ALA A 38 19.92 -10.77 13.45
C ALA A 38 21.40 -10.39 13.62
N VAL A 39 21.73 -9.11 13.43
CA VAL A 39 23.10 -8.60 13.63
C VAL A 39 23.51 -8.67 15.10
N VAL A 40 22.64 -8.24 16.03
CA VAL A 40 22.93 -8.30 17.46
C VAL A 40 23.18 -9.74 17.92
N LEU A 41 22.34 -10.69 17.52
CA LEU A 41 22.50 -12.10 17.85
C LEU A 41 23.77 -12.69 17.22
N ALA A 42 24.10 -12.30 15.98
CA ALA A 42 25.34 -12.71 15.34
C ALA A 42 26.57 -12.20 16.11
N VAL A 43 26.56 -10.94 16.55
CA VAL A 43 27.65 -10.33 17.34
C VAL A 43 27.75 -10.95 18.74
N LEU A 44 26.62 -11.18 19.43
CA LEU A 44 26.60 -11.82 20.74
C LEU A 44 27.07 -13.27 20.66
N GLY A 45 26.59 -14.03 19.67
CA GLY A 45 27.05 -15.38 19.40
C GLY A 45 28.55 -15.43 19.12
N TRP A 46 29.07 -14.45 18.37
CA TRP A 46 30.51 -14.29 18.14
C TRP A 46 31.29 -14.04 19.43
N ARG A 47 30.87 -13.06 20.25
CA ARG A 47 31.53 -12.73 21.52
C ARG A 47 31.51 -13.88 22.53
N ALA A 48 30.39 -14.62 22.60
CA ALA A 48 30.27 -15.76 23.50
C ALA A 48 31.16 -16.93 23.08
N ARG A 49 31.34 -17.14 21.77
CA ARG A 49 32.14 -18.26 21.24
C ARG A 49 33.64 -17.96 21.19
N PHE A 50 34.03 -16.69 20.99
CA PHE A 50 35.42 -16.23 20.93
C PHE A 50 35.68 -15.10 21.94
N PRO A 51 35.74 -15.42 23.25
CA PRO A 51 35.85 -14.42 24.32
C PRO A 51 37.14 -13.58 24.26
N PHE A 52 38.16 -14.03 23.53
CA PHE A 52 39.47 -13.35 23.39
C PHE A 52 39.67 -12.61 22.07
N GLY A 53 38.61 -12.38 21.27
CA GLY A 53 38.72 -11.61 20.02
C GLY A 53 39.54 -12.29 18.92
N ALA A 54 39.90 -13.57 19.09
CA ALA A 54 40.58 -14.36 18.08
C ALA A 54 39.67 -14.53 16.86
N TRP A 55 40.18 -14.19 15.68
CA TRP A 55 39.48 -14.44 14.44
C TRP A 55 39.44 -15.96 14.21
N PRO A 56 38.27 -16.55 13.89
CA PRO A 56 38.19 -17.97 13.61
C PRO A 56 39.18 -18.31 12.49
N PRO A 57 39.98 -19.39 12.63
CA PRO A 57 40.82 -19.85 11.54
C PRO A 57 39.95 -20.04 10.30
N MET A 58 40.36 -19.46 9.17
CA MET A 58 39.58 -19.39 7.92
C MET A 58 39.12 -20.77 7.37
N ARG A 59 39.61 -21.86 7.97
CA ARG A 59 39.32 -23.26 7.71
C ARG A 59 38.12 -23.83 8.48
N PHE A 60 37.44 -23.04 9.31
CA PHE A 60 36.31 -23.52 10.11
C PHE A 60 35.03 -23.66 9.27
N PRO A 61 34.41 -24.86 9.17
CA PRO A 61 33.11 -25.05 8.49
C PRO A 61 31.96 -24.20 9.07
N TRP A 62 32.12 -23.79 10.33
CA TRP A 62 31.14 -23.03 11.09
C TRP A 62 30.98 -21.57 10.65
N SER A 63 31.96 -20.98 9.95
CA SER A 63 31.83 -19.61 9.40
C SER A 63 30.81 -19.56 8.27
N ILE A 64 30.80 -20.57 7.40
CA ILE A 64 29.83 -20.70 6.29
C ILE A 64 28.44 -21.00 6.84
N ALA A 65 28.31 -21.94 7.77
CA ALA A 65 27.03 -22.26 8.40
C ALA A 65 26.41 -21.04 9.13
N GLY A 66 27.24 -20.24 9.80
CA GLY A 66 26.82 -18.99 10.43
C GLY A 66 26.29 -17.96 9.42
N ILE A 67 27.03 -17.72 8.33
CA ILE A 67 26.60 -16.81 7.26
C ILE A 67 25.30 -17.29 6.61
N VAL A 68 25.19 -18.59 6.30
CA VAL A 68 23.98 -19.18 5.71
C VAL A 68 22.79 -19.01 6.66
N SER A 69 22.97 -19.23 7.96
CA SER A 69 21.89 -19.06 8.94
C SER A 69 21.38 -17.61 9.00
N ILE A 70 22.28 -16.62 8.94
CA ILE A 70 21.91 -15.19 8.88
C ILE A 70 21.15 -14.89 7.60
N ILE A 71 21.61 -15.38 6.45
CA ILE A 71 20.93 -15.19 5.16
C ILE A 71 19.53 -15.79 5.20
N VAL A 72 19.36 -16.99 5.75
CA VAL A 72 18.06 -17.65 5.87
C VAL A 72 17.11 -16.85 6.76
N VAL A 73 17.57 -16.38 7.92
CA VAL A 73 16.75 -15.55 8.81
C VAL A 73 16.35 -14.24 8.13
N LEU A 74 17.28 -13.56 7.47
CA LEU A 74 16.98 -12.33 6.73
C LEU A 74 16.01 -12.57 5.56
N ALA A 75 16.15 -13.69 4.85
CA ALA A 75 15.24 -14.06 3.78
C ALA A 75 13.82 -14.32 4.29
N LEU A 76 13.68 -15.03 5.42
CA LEU A 76 12.38 -15.29 6.04
C LEU A 76 11.71 -14.00 6.54
N VAL A 77 12.47 -13.12 7.19
CA VAL A 77 11.97 -11.81 7.64
C VAL A 77 11.54 -10.95 6.44
N SER A 78 12.36 -10.91 5.39
CA SER A 78 12.06 -10.13 4.18
C SER A 78 10.82 -10.68 3.47
N LEU A 79 10.64 -12.00 3.44
CA LEU A 79 9.47 -12.64 2.86
C LEU A 79 8.21 -12.28 3.66
N ALA A 80 8.25 -12.36 4.98
CA ALA A 80 7.14 -11.97 5.85
C ALA A 80 6.78 -10.48 5.68
N ALA A 81 7.79 -9.60 5.64
CA ALA A 81 7.59 -8.18 5.39
C ALA A 81 7.00 -7.91 3.99
N GLY A 82 7.46 -8.64 2.96
CA GLY A 82 6.95 -8.55 1.60
C GLY A 82 5.47 -8.91 1.50
N ILE A 83 5.03 -9.98 2.16
CA ILE A 83 3.60 -10.37 2.21
C ILE A 83 2.75 -9.24 2.82
N ILE A 84 3.20 -8.67 3.94
CA ILE A 84 2.50 -7.55 4.58
C ILE A 84 2.48 -6.34 3.64
N GLY A 85 3.60 -6.03 2.99
CA GLY A 85 3.73 -4.94 2.02
C GLY A 85 2.76 -5.05 0.86
N ILE A 86 2.59 -6.25 0.30
CA ILE A 86 1.61 -6.53 -0.76
C ILE A 86 0.18 -6.26 -0.27
N TYR A 87 -0.17 -6.69 0.95
CA TYR A 87 -1.47 -6.40 1.54
C TYR A 87 -1.69 -4.89 1.71
N VAL A 88 -0.67 -4.15 2.14
CA VAL A 88 -0.75 -2.68 2.24
C VAL A 88 -1.01 -2.05 0.88
N LEU A 89 -0.25 -2.43 -0.14
CA LEU A 89 -0.39 -1.92 -1.51
C LEU A 89 -1.79 -2.19 -2.07
N TYR A 90 -2.32 -3.41 -1.88
CA TYR A 90 -3.71 -3.72 -2.23
C TYR A 90 -4.68 -2.72 -1.63
N LYS A 91 -4.54 -2.50 -0.32
CA LYS A 91 -5.46 -1.67 0.43
C LYS A 91 -5.38 -0.21 0.04
N TRP A 92 -4.21 0.29 -0.36
CA TRP A 92 -4.07 1.65 -0.89
C TRP A 92 -4.77 1.83 -2.22
N ILE A 93 -4.57 0.88 -3.14
CA ILE A 93 -5.21 0.95 -4.46
C ILE A 93 -6.74 0.81 -4.31
N ASP A 94 -7.19 -0.11 -3.46
CA ASP A 94 -8.61 -0.31 -3.18
C ASP A 94 -9.26 0.94 -2.56
N ARG A 95 -8.61 1.54 -1.54
CA ARG A 95 -9.10 2.77 -0.91
C ARG A 95 -9.17 3.94 -1.89
N ARG A 96 -8.18 4.06 -2.77
CA ARG A 96 -8.18 5.06 -3.84
C ARG A 96 -9.41 4.89 -4.73
N ASN A 97 -9.66 3.66 -5.19
CA ASN A 97 -10.80 3.34 -6.04
C ASN A 97 -12.15 3.61 -5.32
N GLU A 98 -12.26 3.27 -4.04
CA GLU A 98 -13.46 3.55 -3.25
C GLU A 98 -13.69 5.06 -3.05
N HIS A 99 -12.63 5.82 -2.81
CA HIS A 99 -12.71 7.28 -2.70
C HIS A 99 -13.25 7.90 -3.99
N PHE A 100 -12.73 7.51 -5.15
CA PHE A 100 -13.23 8.01 -6.43
C PHE A 100 -14.67 7.63 -6.71
N LYS A 101 -15.07 6.41 -6.35
CA LYS A 101 -16.46 5.98 -6.45
C LYS A 101 -17.38 6.88 -5.60
N ARG A 102 -16.95 7.23 -4.38
CA ARG A 102 -17.69 8.15 -3.51
C ARG A 102 -17.78 9.56 -4.10
N VAL A 103 -16.66 10.09 -4.60
CA VAL A 103 -16.61 11.41 -5.25
C VAL A 103 -17.56 11.44 -6.44
N ARG A 104 -17.50 10.44 -7.33
CA ARG A 104 -18.40 10.37 -8.48
C ARG A 104 -19.88 10.42 -8.08
N PHE A 105 -20.28 9.63 -7.09
CA PHE A 105 -21.66 9.64 -6.62
C PHE A 105 -22.09 11.00 -6.05
N LEU A 106 -21.20 11.70 -5.35
CA LEU A 106 -21.49 13.05 -4.88
C LEU A 106 -21.73 14.02 -6.05
N TYR A 107 -20.89 13.96 -7.09
CA TYR A 107 -21.07 14.80 -8.28
C TYR A 107 -22.37 14.46 -9.04
N GLU A 108 -22.69 13.18 -9.20
CA GLU A 108 -23.97 12.74 -9.78
C GLU A 108 -25.16 13.31 -8.99
N ASP A 109 -25.15 13.20 -7.66
CA ASP A 109 -26.22 13.70 -6.80
C ASP A 109 -26.36 15.24 -6.89
N ILE A 110 -25.24 15.97 -7.01
CA ILE A 110 -25.24 17.43 -7.23
C ILE A 110 -25.83 17.81 -8.60
N ILE A 111 -25.44 17.08 -9.66
CA ILE A 111 -25.94 17.33 -11.02
C ILE A 111 -27.46 17.15 -11.06
N ASP A 112 -27.97 16.10 -10.45
CA ASP A 112 -29.40 15.81 -10.41
C ASP A 112 -30.15 16.85 -9.57
N PHE A 113 -29.59 17.29 -8.44
CA PHE A 113 -30.15 18.38 -7.64
C PHE A 113 -30.24 19.71 -8.44
N LEU A 114 -29.19 20.07 -9.19
CA LEU A 114 -29.17 21.28 -10.00
C LEU A 114 -30.17 21.23 -11.16
N LYS A 115 -30.33 20.06 -11.80
CA LYS A 115 -31.35 19.84 -12.83
C LYS A 115 -32.76 20.05 -12.28
N GLU A 116 -33.04 19.52 -11.09
CA GLU A 116 -34.34 19.70 -10.42
C GLU A 116 -34.64 21.15 -10.03
N LYS A 117 -33.59 21.94 -9.76
CA LYS A 117 -33.71 23.38 -9.48
C LYS A 117 -33.77 24.25 -10.74
N GLY A 118 -33.75 23.66 -11.94
CA GLY A 118 -33.79 24.39 -13.21
C GLY A 118 -32.46 25.03 -13.61
N ALA A 119 -31.36 24.69 -12.92
CA ALA A 119 -30.02 25.22 -13.18
C ALA A 119 -29.26 24.36 -14.22
N GLU A 120 -29.86 24.14 -15.39
CA GLU A 120 -29.32 23.21 -16.40
C GLU A 120 -27.92 23.58 -16.90
N LYS A 121 -27.60 24.88 -16.97
CA LYS A 121 -26.29 25.37 -17.44
C LYS A 121 -25.18 24.98 -16.46
N GLU A 122 -25.44 25.12 -15.16
CA GLU A 122 -24.52 24.77 -14.08
C GLU A 122 -24.37 23.25 -13.98
N ALA A 123 -25.48 22.51 -14.07
CA ALA A 123 -25.48 21.06 -14.11
C ALA A 123 -24.64 20.50 -15.28
N LYS A 124 -24.73 21.10 -16.48
CA LYS A 124 -23.89 20.74 -17.63
C LYS A 124 -22.41 21.05 -17.39
N GLY A 125 -22.09 22.15 -16.70
CA GLY A 125 -20.73 22.50 -16.33
C GLY A 125 -20.09 21.43 -15.44
N ILE A 126 -20.78 21.09 -14.35
CA ILE A 126 -20.33 20.04 -13.41
C ILE A 126 -20.30 18.66 -14.07
N GLN A 127 -21.26 18.35 -14.94
CA GLN A 127 -21.25 17.09 -15.69
C GLN A 127 -20.04 16.98 -16.63
N ARG A 128 -19.62 18.09 -17.25
CA ARG A 128 -18.41 18.11 -18.06
C ARG A 128 -17.17 17.88 -17.19
N GLU A 129 -17.08 18.56 -16.06
CA GLU A 129 -15.98 18.41 -15.10
C GLU A 129 -15.90 16.97 -14.58
N LEU A 130 -17.04 16.37 -14.19
CA LEU A 130 -17.09 14.96 -13.77
C LEU A 130 -16.56 14.03 -14.87
N ARG A 131 -16.89 14.30 -16.14
CA ARG A 131 -16.46 13.47 -17.26
C ARG A 131 -14.98 13.66 -17.61
N GLU A 132 -14.45 14.86 -17.42
CA GLU A 132 -13.02 15.14 -17.52
C GLU A 132 -12.25 14.44 -16.38
N MET A 133 -12.79 14.50 -15.17
CA MET A 133 -12.29 13.77 -14.02
C MET A 133 -12.29 12.25 -14.27
N GLU A 134 -13.39 11.67 -14.77
CA GLU A 134 -13.47 10.24 -15.11
C GLU A 134 -12.51 9.83 -16.24
N SER A 135 -12.27 10.70 -17.22
CA SER A 135 -11.37 10.37 -18.33
C SER A 135 -9.89 10.39 -17.92
N GLN A 136 -9.54 11.23 -16.95
CA GLN A 136 -8.19 11.27 -16.35
C GLN A 136 -8.02 10.19 -15.28
N MET A 137 -9.11 9.78 -14.62
CA MET A 137 -9.12 8.72 -13.63
C MET A 137 -9.12 7.33 -14.27
N ASP A 138 -7.93 6.84 -14.56
CA ASP A 138 -7.77 5.46 -14.99
C ASP A 138 -8.02 4.52 -13.78
N VAL A 139 -9.19 3.87 -13.76
CA VAL A 139 -9.59 2.93 -12.69
C VAL A 139 -8.68 1.71 -12.75
N LYS A 140 -7.60 1.77 -11.99
CA LYS A 140 -6.60 0.70 -11.91
C LYS A 140 -7.15 -0.47 -11.10
N SER A 141 -7.17 -1.66 -11.67
CA SER A 141 -7.57 -2.87 -10.96
C SER A 141 -6.52 -3.26 -9.91
N ALA A 142 -6.89 -3.16 -8.63
CA ALA A 142 -5.98 -3.46 -7.51
C ALA A 142 -5.30 -4.84 -7.60
N PRO A 143 -6.01 -5.94 -7.97
CA PRO A 143 -5.38 -7.26 -8.10
C PRO A 143 -4.32 -7.31 -9.22
N LEU A 144 -4.55 -6.65 -10.34
CA LEU A 144 -3.63 -6.67 -11.50
C LEU A 144 -2.29 -6.03 -11.13
N TRP A 145 -2.32 -4.87 -10.48
CA TRP A 145 -1.11 -4.14 -10.10
C TRP A 145 -0.28 -4.87 -9.05
N ILE A 146 -0.93 -5.63 -8.17
CA ILE A 146 -0.23 -6.49 -7.21
C ILE A 146 0.46 -7.64 -7.91
N VAL A 147 -0.25 -8.35 -8.78
CA VAL A 147 0.34 -9.46 -9.55
C VAL A 147 1.52 -8.95 -10.36
N LEU A 148 1.38 -7.77 -10.99
CA LEU A 148 2.46 -7.15 -11.74
C LEU A 148 3.65 -6.76 -10.86
N THR A 149 3.41 -6.29 -9.63
CA THR A 149 4.47 -5.98 -8.65
C THR A 149 5.21 -7.24 -8.19
N ILE A 150 4.51 -8.37 -8.06
CA ILE A 150 5.11 -9.66 -7.70
C ILE A 150 5.96 -10.21 -8.86
N VAL A 151 5.44 -10.16 -10.09
CA VAL A 151 6.12 -10.68 -11.28
C VAL A 151 7.30 -9.79 -11.70
N PHE A 152 7.17 -8.48 -11.53
CA PHE A 152 8.19 -7.51 -11.89
C PHE A 152 8.38 -6.48 -10.75
N PRO A 153 9.26 -6.76 -9.78
CA PRO A 153 9.46 -5.93 -8.59
C PRO A 153 9.69 -4.43 -8.84
N PRO A 154 10.38 -3.99 -9.91
CA PRO A 154 10.54 -2.57 -10.21
C PRO A 154 9.22 -1.80 -10.45
N VAL A 155 8.11 -2.48 -10.74
CA VAL A 155 6.78 -1.85 -10.88
C VAL A 155 6.33 -1.14 -9.60
N ILE A 156 6.87 -1.51 -8.43
CA ILE A 156 6.51 -0.85 -7.17
C ILE A 156 6.78 0.67 -7.22
N PHE A 157 7.84 1.12 -7.89
CA PHE A 157 8.14 2.55 -8.06
C PHE A 157 7.07 3.26 -8.88
N TYR A 158 6.55 2.59 -9.92
CA TYR A 158 5.45 3.13 -10.71
C TYR A 158 4.16 3.20 -9.90
N VAL A 159 3.84 2.15 -9.13
CA VAL A 159 2.67 2.13 -8.24
C VAL A 159 2.75 3.25 -7.21
N LEU A 160 3.91 3.44 -6.58
CA LEU A 160 4.14 4.53 -5.63
C LEU A 160 4.05 5.92 -6.28
N HIS A 161 4.61 6.09 -7.48
CA HIS A 161 4.50 7.34 -8.23
C HIS A 161 3.03 7.68 -8.53
N PHE A 162 2.27 6.71 -9.04
CA PHE A 162 0.84 6.85 -9.31
C PHE A 162 0.01 7.14 -8.06
N LEU A 163 0.33 6.50 -6.93
CA LEU A 163 -0.34 6.76 -5.65
C LEU A 163 -0.03 8.15 -5.08
N THR A 164 1.16 8.68 -5.38
CA THR A 164 1.61 9.99 -4.88
C THR A 164 1.12 11.13 -5.76
N ARG A 165 1.03 10.91 -7.08
CA ARG A 165 0.57 11.92 -8.05
C ARG A 165 -0.81 12.48 -7.70
N ASP A 166 -1.72 11.65 -7.19
CA ASP A 166 -3.05 12.05 -6.73
C ASP A 166 -3.08 13.06 -5.56
N TYR A 167 -1.96 13.28 -4.85
CA TYR A 167 -1.91 14.27 -3.76
C TYR A 167 -1.45 15.65 -4.21
N PHE A 168 -0.79 15.74 -5.37
CA PHE A 168 -0.08 16.95 -5.81
C PHE A 168 -0.65 17.61 -7.06
N ASP A 169 -1.57 16.94 -7.76
CA ASP A 169 -2.42 17.51 -8.80
C ASP A 169 -3.85 17.70 -8.26
#